data_AF-A0A2D4PUI3-F1
#
_entry.id   AF-A0A2D4PUI3-F1
#
_cell.length_a   1.000
_cell.length_b   1.000
_cell.length_c   1.000
_cell.angle_alpha   90.00
_cell.angle_beta   90.00
_cell.angle_gamma   90.00
#
_symmetry.space_group_name_H-M   'P 1'
#
loop_
_entity.id
_entity.type
_entity.pdbx_description
1 polymer ?
#
loop_
_entity_poly.entity_id
_entity_poly.type
_entity_poly.pdbx_seq_one_letter_code
_entity_poly.pdbx_strand_id
1 'polypeptide(L)'
;YVGKEDPQYWDTQTQILHGHEQLFRDHLENLRNRYNQSEGLHTWQNMYGCELRNDGSKGGFDQYGYEGRTFITFDKETLTWVAPDPQAQFTQRKWDGIPGYNQYFK
;
A
#
# COMPACT_ATOMS: atom_id res chain seq x y z
N TYR A 1 -6.15 22.09 -18.84
CA TYR A 1 -7.50 21.61 -19.18
C TYR A 1 -7.73 20.32 -18.42
N VAL A 2 -8.58 20.32 -17.41
CA VAL A 2 -9.08 19.07 -16.81
C VAL A 2 -10.12 18.53 -17.81
N GLY A 3 -9.87 17.36 -18.38
CA GLY A 3 -10.80 16.72 -19.31
C GLY A 3 -12.15 16.45 -18.65
N LYS A 4 -13.21 16.22 -19.42
CA LYS A 4 -14.48 15.75 -18.86
C LYS A 4 -14.24 14.40 -18.19
N GLU A 5 -14.61 14.30 -16.91
CA GLU A 5 -14.55 13.07 -16.13
C GLU A 5 -15.47 12.03 -16.76
N ASP A 6 -15.01 10.78 -16.83
CA ASP A 6 -15.83 9.66 -17.29
C ASP A 6 -17.03 9.51 -16.34
N PRO A 7 -18.28 9.53 -16.83
CA PRO A 7 -19.46 9.33 -16.00
C PRO A 7 -19.44 8.05 -15.15
N GLN A 8 -18.70 7.02 -15.56
CA GLN A 8 -18.57 5.74 -14.84
C GLN A 8 -17.38 5.71 -13.85
N TYR A 9 -16.59 6.78 -13.77
CA TYR A 9 -15.39 6.83 -12.95
C TYR A 9 -15.70 6.52 -11.48
N TRP A 10 -16.66 7.23 -10.90
CA TRP A 10 -17.00 7.10 -9.49
C TRP A 10 -17.55 5.71 -9.16
N ASP A 11 -18.42 5.16 -10.00
CA ASP A 11 -18.94 3.79 -9.82
C ASP A 11 -17.81 2.76 -9.83
N THR A 12 -16.86 2.90 -10.76
CA THR A 12 -15.69 2.01 -10.86
C THR A 12 -14.80 2.13 -9.62
N GLN A 13 -14.51 3.35 -9.17
CA GLN A 13 -13.71 3.57 -7.96
C GLN A 13 -14.39 3.02 -6.71
N THR A 14 -15.71 3.17 -6.58
CA THR A 14 -16.48 2.61 -5.45
C THR A 14 -16.38 1.09 -5.41
N GLN A 15 -16.51 0.40 -6.54
CA GLN A 15 -16.37 -1.06 -6.59
C GLN A 15 -14.95 -1.52 -6.23
N ILE A 16 -13.92 -0.81 -6.70
CA ILE A 16 -12.53 -1.07 -6.33
C ILE A 16 -12.33 -0.90 -4.83
N LEU A 17 -12.87 0.17 -4.23
CA LEU A 17 -12.74 0.45 -2.81
C LEU A 17 -13.47 -0.58 -1.94
N HIS A 18 -14.62 -1.12 -2.37
CA HIS A 18 -15.25 -2.24 -1.68
C HIS A 18 -14.39 -3.51 -1.71
N GLY A 19 -13.71 -3.78 -2.83
CA GLY A 19 -12.72 -4.85 -2.91
C GLY A 19 -11.56 -4.63 -1.93
N HIS A 20 -11.04 -3.40 -1.85
CA HIS A 20 -10.00 -3.03 -0.89
C HIS A 20 -10.47 -3.16 0.56
N GLU A 21 -11.71 -2.82 0.88
CA GLU A 21 -12.27 -2.97 2.23
C GLU A 21 -12.16 -4.42 2.73
N GLN A 22 -12.55 -5.39 1.90
CA GLN A 22 -12.46 -6.81 2.24
C GLN A 22 -11.01 -7.25 2.39
N LEU A 23 -10.12 -6.86 1.46
CA LEU A 23 -8.70 -7.18 1.53
C LEU A 23 -8.04 -6.61 2.81
N PHE A 24 -8.40 -5.39 3.22
CA PHE A 24 -7.87 -4.78 4.44
C PHE A 24 -8.31 -5.52 5.70
N ARG A 25 -9.55 -6.02 5.73
CA ARG A 25 -10.05 -6.86 6.83
C ARG A 25 -9.26 -8.16 6.95
N ASP A 26 -9.01 -8.84 5.83
CA ASP A 26 -8.20 -10.06 5.81
C ASP A 26 -6.74 -9.79 6.20
N HIS A 27 -6.18 -8.65 5.78
CA HIS A 27 -4.83 -8.24 6.18
C HIS A 27 -4.74 -7.99 7.68
N LEU A 28 -5.73 -7.34 8.30
CA LEU A 28 -5.76 -7.15 9.76
C LEU A 28 -5.72 -8.47 10.52
N GLU A 29 -6.52 -9.45 10.11
CA GLU A 29 -6.53 -10.77 10.73
C GLU A 29 -5.19 -11.51 10.56
N ASN A 30 -4.62 -11.47 9.35
CA ASN A 30 -3.31 -12.04 9.08
C ASN A 30 -2.21 -11.39 9.93
N LEU A 31 -2.22 -10.07 10.07
CA LEU A 31 -1.24 -9.34 10.86
C LEU A 31 -1.38 -9.67 12.35
N ARG A 32 -2.61 -9.63 12.89
CA ARG A 32 -2.89 -10.05 14.27
C ARG A 32 -2.29 -11.42 14.57
N ASN A 33 -2.50 -12.39 13.68
CA ASN A 33 -1.95 -13.74 13.80
C ASN A 33 -0.42 -13.78 13.71
N ARG A 34 0.20 -13.05 12.77
CA ARG A 34 1.68 -12.98 12.63
C ARG A 34 2.35 -12.42 13.88
N TYR A 35 1.73 -11.44 14.54
CA TYR A 35 2.24 -10.84 15.77
C TYR A 35 1.81 -11.60 17.04
N ASN A 36 1.05 -12.70 16.92
CA ASN A 36 0.47 -13.45 18.04
C ASN A 36 -0.30 -12.55 19.02
N GLN A 37 -1.09 -11.62 18.50
CA GLN A 37 -1.87 -10.67 19.29
C GLN A 37 -3.24 -11.25 19.68
N SER A 38 -3.75 -10.82 20.83
CA SER A 38 -5.11 -11.18 21.27
C SER A 38 -6.18 -10.52 20.41
N GLU A 39 -7.43 -10.87 20.64
CA GLU A 39 -8.55 -10.07 20.11
C GLU A 39 -8.46 -8.61 20.61
N GLY A 40 -8.96 -7.69 19.80
CA GLY A 40 -8.86 -6.26 20.08
C GLY A 40 -8.99 -5.40 18.82
N LEU A 41 -8.84 -4.09 19.02
CA LEU A 41 -8.77 -3.14 17.92
C LEU A 41 -7.33 -3.07 17.41
N HIS A 42 -7.19 -3.23 16.09
CA HIS A 42 -5.92 -3.16 15.38
C HIS A 42 -6.03 -2.21 14.20
N THR A 43 -4.93 -1.58 13.81
CA THR A 43 -4.91 -0.63 12.69
C THR A 43 -4.00 -1.09 11.58
N TRP A 44 -4.51 -1.14 10.36
CA TRP A 44 -3.76 -1.33 9.12
C TRP A 44 -4.07 -0.17 8.19
N GLN A 45 -3.04 0.54 7.75
CA GLN A 45 -3.17 1.76 6.95
C GLN A 45 -2.26 1.69 5.73
N ASN A 46 -2.80 2.04 4.55
CA ASN A 46 -2.00 2.34 3.36
C ASN A 46 -1.99 3.86 3.16
N MET A 47 -0.81 4.43 2.99
CA MET A 47 -0.63 5.80 2.52
C MET A 47 0.20 5.78 1.24
N TYR A 48 -0.40 6.27 0.16
CA TYR A 48 0.24 6.36 -1.14
C TYR A 48 -0.08 7.69 -1.80
N GLY A 49 0.79 8.13 -2.70
CA GLY A 49 0.60 9.39 -3.41
C GLY A 49 1.79 9.79 -4.27
N CYS A 50 1.66 10.93 -4.93
CA CYS A 50 2.71 11.55 -5.71
C CYS A 50 2.79 13.04 -5.42
N GLU A 51 3.97 13.61 -5.67
CA GLU A 51 4.21 15.05 -5.50
C GLU A 51 4.97 15.61 -6.70
N LEU A 52 4.65 16.85 -7.07
CA LEU A 52 5.41 17.65 -8.02
C LEU A 52 6.08 18.77 -7.24
N ARG A 53 7.41 18.78 -7.22
CA ARG A 53 8.20 19.76 -6.47
C ARG A 53 8.51 20.99 -7.32
N ASN A 54 8.88 22.08 -6.66
CA ASN A 54 9.14 23.38 -7.32
C ASN A 54 10.29 23.33 -8.35
N ASP A 55 11.24 22.41 -8.18
CA ASP A 55 12.34 22.16 -9.11
C ASP A 55 11.93 21.30 -10.33
N GLY A 56 10.64 20.94 -10.43
CA GLY A 56 10.10 20.07 -11.47
C GLY A 56 10.33 18.58 -11.23
N SER A 57 11.01 18.20 -10.14
CA SER A 57 11.16 16.79 -9.77
C SER A 57 9.83 16.19 -9.33
N LYS A 58 9.66 14.89 -9.61
CA LYS A 58 8.47 14.12 -9.24
C LYS A 58 8.83 13.18 -8.10
N GLY A 59 8.04 13.17 -7.05
CA GLY A 59 8.10 12.22 -5.96
C GLY A 59 6.91 11.26 -5.99
N GLY A 60 7.07 10.11 -5.36
CA GLY A 60 5.98 9.18 -5.10
C GLY A 60 6.29 8.38 -3.85
N PHE A 61 5.25 7.97 -3.15
CA PHE A 61 5.37 7.11 -1.97
C PHE A 61 4.23 6.09 -1.97
N ASP A 62 4.53 4.91 -1.44
CA ASP A 62 3.58 3.86 -1.08
C ASP A 62 4.12 3.22 0.20
N GLN A 63 3.37 3.37 1.29
CA GLN A 63 3.74 2.82 2.58
C GLN A 63 2.54 2.22 3.28
N TYR A 64 2.79 1.11 3.96
CA TYR A 64 1.83 0.52 4.87
C TYR A 64 2.30 0.61 6.31
N GLY A 65 1.36 0.92 7.20
CA GLY A 65 1.56 0.99 8.64
C GLY A 65 0.68 0.01 9.39
N TYR A 66 1.23 -0.59 10.45
CA TYR A 66 0.52 -1.45 11.39
C TYR A 66 0.74 -0.94 12.82
N GLU A 67 -0.34 -0.76 13.59
CA GLU A 67 -0.28 -0.19 14.95
C GLU A 67 0.46 1.16 15.02
N GLY A 68 0.23 2.04 14.04
CA GLY A 68 0.89 3.36 13.95
C GLY A 68 2.39 3.33 13.60
N ARG A 69 2.98 2.17 13.33
CA ARG A 69 4.39 1.99 12.97
C ARG A 69 4.53 1.63 11.50
N THR A 70 5.63 2.04 10.87
CA THR A 70 5.97 1.61 9.52
C THR A 70 6.12 0.10 9.46
N PHE A 71 5.29 -0.54 8.63
CA PHE A 71 5.35 -1.98 8.39
C PHE A 71 6.17 -2.29 7.14
N ILE A 72 5.88 -1.63 6.02
CA ILE A 72 6.62 -1.80 4.75
C ILE A 72 6.51 -0.53 3.89
N THR A 73 7.57 -0.19 3.15
CA THR A 73 7.59 0.97 2.23
C THR A 73 8.16 0.57 0.88
N PHE A 74 7.66 1.17 -0.21
CA PHE A 74 8.23 0.95 -1.53
C PHE A 74 9.40 1.91 -1.79
N ASP A 75 10.56 1.35 -2.13
CA ASP A 75 11.72 2.10 -2.59
C ASP A 75 11.68 2.21 -4.12
N LYS A 76 11.41 3.43 -4.59
CA LYS A 76 11.32 3.75 -6.02
C LYS A 76 12.66 3.75 -6.75
N GLU A 77 13.79 3.88 -6.05
CA GLU A 77 15.11 3.88 -6.66
C GLU A 77 15.53 2.45 -7.04
N THR A 78 15.25 1.50 -6.14
CA THR A 78 15.58 0.08 -6.34
C THR A 78 14.41 -0.74 -6.91
N LEU A 79 13.20 -0.18 -6.92
CA LEU A 79 11.94 -0.86 -7.28
C LEU A 79 11.69 -2.10 -6.41
N THR A 80 12.00 -1.99 -5.12
CA THR A 80 11.82 -3.07 -4.15
C THR A 80 11.12 -2.57 -2.90
N TRP A 81 10.57 -3.50 -2.12
CA TRP A 81 9.94 -3.20 -0.84
C TRP A 81 10.98 -3.25 0.29
N VAL A 82 10.86 -2.31 1.23
CA VAL A 82 11.70 -2.21 2.43
C VAL A 82 10.85 -2.55 3.65
N ALA A 83 11.22 -3.64 4.33
CA ALA A 83 10.53 -4.16 5.52
C ALA A 83 11.40 -3.96 6.77
N PRO A 84 11.19 -2.89 7.57
CA PRO A 84 11.93 -2.68 8.82
C PRO A 84 11.54 -3.68 9.92
N ASP A 85 10.36 -4.28 9.84
CA ASP A 85 9.87 -5.28 10.80
C ASP A 85 10.10 -6.72 10.28
N PRO A 86 10.64 -7.66 11.09
CA PRO A 86 10.73 -9.07 10.72
C PRO A 86 9.41 -9.69 10.23
N GLN A 87 8.27 -9.29 10.80
CA GLN A 87 6.94 -9.78 10.40
C GLN A 87 6.50 -9.27 9.01
N ALA A 88 7.14 -8.21 8.51
CA ALA A 88 6.92 -7.67 7.17
C ALA A 88 7.78 -8.35 6.10
N GLN A 89 8.86 -9.05 6.45
CA GLN A 89 9.76 -9.69 5.48
C GLN A 89 9.06 -10.74 4.61
N PHE A 90 8.05 -11.43 5.16
CA PHE A 90 7.24 -12.36 4.35
C PHE A 90 6.47 -11.61 3.25
N THR A 91 5.84 -10.48 3.61
CA THR A 91 5.14 -9.62 2.64
C THR A 91 6.10 -9.05 1.61
N GLN A 92 7.27 -8.56 2.06
CA GLN A 92 8.34 -8.06 1.21
C GLN A 92 8.72 -9.07 0.12
N ARG A 93 9.12 -10.29 0.51
CA ARG A 93 9.51 -11.33 -0.45
C ARG A 93 8.39 -11.69 -1.43
N LYS A 94 7.14 -11.71 -0.96
CA LYS A 94 5.98 -11.98 -1.81
C LYS A 94 5.79 -10.88 -2.85
N TRP A 95 5.89 -9.61 -2.46
CA TRP A 95 5.65 -8.47 -3.35
C TRP A 95 6.82 -8.21 -4.29
N ASP A 96 8.06 -8.34 -3.82
CA ASP A 96 9.26 -8.30 -4.67
C ASP A 96 9.30 -9.44 -5.69
N GLY A 97 8.65 -10.57 -5.36
CA GLY A 97 8.44 -11.69 -6.28
C GLY A 97 7.44 -11.42 -7.42
N ILE A 98 6.84 -10.22 -7.50
CA ILE A 98 5.90 -9.82 -8.56
C ILE A 98 6.49 -8.62 -9.34
N PRO A 99 7.45 -8.84 -10.27
CA PRO A 99 8.18 -7.75 -10.93
C PRO A 99 7.29 -6.79 -11.73
N GLY A 100 6.19 -7.29 -12.29
CA GLY A 100 5.24 -6.46 -13.05
C GLY A 100 4.54 -5.41 -12.18
N TYR A 101 4.32 -5.71 -10.90
CA TYR A 101 3.73 -4.75 -9.96
C TYR A 101 4.75 -3.67 -9.62
N ASN A 102 5.99 -4.04 -9.28
CA ASN A 102 7.03 -3.07 -8.92
C ASN A 102 7.40 -2.14 -10.09
N GLN A 103 7.34 -2.61 -11.34
CA GLN A 103 7.55 -1.76 -12.52
C GLN A 103 6.43 -0.75 -12.76
N TYR A 104 5.19 -1.05 -12.37
CA TYR A 104 4.05 -0.13 -12.49
C TYR A 104 4.21 1.11 -11.61
N PHE A 105 4.88 0.99 -10.45
CA PHE A 105 5.07 2.10 -9.50
C PHE A 105 6.29 2.98 -9.78
N LYS A 106 7.05 2.71 -10.85
CA LYS A 106 8.15 3.55 -11.32
C LYS A 106 7.63 4.95 -11.70
#